data_AF-A0A9D5GT01-F1
#
_entry.id   AF-A0A9D5GT01-F1
#
_cell.length_a   1.000
_cell.length_b   1.000
_cell.length_c   1.000
_cell.angle_alpha   90.00
_cell.angle_beta   90.00
_cell.angle_gamma   90.00
#
_symmetry.space_group_name_H-M   'P 1'
#
loop_
_entity.id
_entity.type
_entity.pdbx_description
1 polymer ?
#
loop_
_entity_poly.entity_id
_entity_poly.type
_entity_poly.pdbx_seq_one_letter_code
_entity_poly.pdbx_strand_id
1 'polypeptide(L)' 'ADDASEAVVFPNPSGRYVEVRSPVESPVRILSVGGELMMESTTNVKVDAASLHSGLYLIQLPDGRLLKFVKR' A
#
# COMPACT_ATOMS: atom_id res chain seq x y z
N ALA A 1 -14.59 5.88 22.58
CA ALA A 1 -13.42 5.00 22.75
C ALA A 1 -13.31 4.18 21.48
N ASP A 2 -12.12 4.19 20.88
CA ASP A 2 -11.68 3.38 19.73
C ASP A 2 -12.56 3.37 18.48
N ASP A 3 -12.46 4.44 17.68
CA ASP A 3 -12.73 4.37 16.24
C ASP A 3 -11.38 4.06 15.57
N ALA A 4 -11.05 2.77 15.55
CA ALA A 4 -9.79 2.28 15.00
C ALA A 4 -9.68 2.70 13.53
N SER A 5 -8.69 3.54 13.24
CA SER A 5 -8.36 4.04 11.90
C SER A 5 -8.06 2.88 10.95
N GLU A 6 -9.12 2.40 10.28
CA GLU A 6 -9.06 1.32 9.32
C GLU A 6 -8.48 1.91 8.02
N ALA A 7 -7.21 1.64 7.77
CA ALA A 7 -6.58 1.99 6.50
C ALA A 7 -7.18 1.09 5.43
N VAL A 8 -8.05 1.65 4.60
CA VAL A 8 -8.75 0.88 3.57
C VAL A 8 -7.99 0.96 2.25
N VAL A 9 -7.60 -0.20 1.70
CA VAL A 9 -6.96 -0.32 0.39
C VAL A 9 -8.01 -0.68 -0.65
N PHE A 10 -8.41 0.31 -1.46
CA PHE A 10 -9.33 0.18 -2.59
C PHE A 10 -8.66 0.70 -3.87
N PRO A 11 -8.92 0.11 -5.06
CA PRO A 11 -9.23 -1.27 -5.38
C PRO A 11 -7.96 -2.09 -5.65
N ASN A 12 -8.08 -3.42 -5.56
CA ASN A 12 -7.11 -4.39 -6.08
C ASN A 12 -6.63 -3.95 -7.47
N PRO A 13 -5.33 -3.72 -7.74
CA PRO A 13 -4.91 -3.05 -8.95
C PRO A 13 -4.99 -3.98 -10.16
N SER A 14 -6.19 -4.06 -10.75
CA SER A 14 -6.36 -4.24 -12.17
C SER A 14 -5.83 -3.03 -12.97
N GLY A 15 -5.67 -1.87 -12.32
CA GLY A 15 -5.22 -0.66 -12.98
C GLY A 15 -4.23 0.12 -12.12
N ARG A 16 -2.93 -0.09 -12.39
CA ARG A 16 -1.82 0.85 -12.22
C ARG A 16 -1.53 1.50 -10.85
N TYR A 17 -2.49 1.71 -9.97
CA TYR A 17 -2.34 2.52 -8.77
C TYR A 17 -2.78 1.78 -7.51
N VAL A 18 -2.10 2.07 -6.41
CA VAL A 18 -2.49 1.69 -5.06
C VAL A 18 -2.84 2.96 -4.30
N GLU A 19 -4.06 3.02 -3.76
CA GLU A 19 -4.49 4.14 -2.92
C GLU A 19 -4.52 3.70 -1.46
N VAL A 20 -3.81 4.42 -0.61
CA VAL A 20 -3.77 4.18 0.84
C VAL A 20 -4.29 5.42 1.54
N ARG A 21 -5.45 5.33 2.19
CA ARG A 21 -6.05 6.46 2.91
C ARG A 21 -5.74 6.40 4.41
N SER A 22 -5.38 7.53 4.98
CA SER A 22 -5.09 7.69 6.41
C SER A 22 -5.48 9.10 6.88
N PRO A 23 -5.98 9.29 8.11
CA PRO A 23 -6.28 10.63 8.64
C PRO A 23 -5.04 11.53 8.75
N VAL A 24 -3.84 10.94 8.78
CA VAL A 24 -2.56 11.67 8.87
C VAL A 24 -1.67 11.24 7.71
N GLU A 25 -1.02 12.20 7.05
CA GLU A 25 -0.01 11.92 6.03
C GLU A 25 1.18 11.20 6.67
N SER A 26 1.43 9.97 6.24
CA SER A 26 2.42 9.09 6.84
C SER A 26 3.10 8.22 5.78
N PRO A 27 4.34 7.75 6.01
CA PRO A 27 5.07 6.97 5.00
C PRO A 27 4.43 5.60 4.77
N VAL A 28 4.36 5.20 3.50
CA VAL A 28 3.88 3.89 3.06
C VAL A 28 4.96 3.23 2.24
N ARG A 29 5.25 1.97 2.54
CA ARG A 29 6.22 1.17 1.80
C ARG A 29 5.55 0.03 1.08
N ILE A 30 5.93 -0.20 -0.17
CA ILE A 30 5.53 -1.38 -0.93
C ILE A 30 6.72 -2.33 -0.98
N LEU A 31 6.52 -3.54 -0.48
CA LEU A 31 7.52 -4.58 -0.37
C LEU A 31 7.17 -5.77 -1.28
N SER A 32 8.19 -6.47 -1.76
CA SER A 32 8.03 -7.80 -2.33
C SER A 32 7.62 -8.81 -1.25
N VAL A 33 7.16 -10.00 -1.65
CA VAL A 33 6.90 -11.10 -0.71
C VAL A 33 8.15 -11.54 0.07
N GLY A 34 9.34 -11.27 -0.46
CA GLY A 34 10.62 -11.50 0.22
C GLY A 34 10.98 -10.43 1.26
N GLY A 35 10.19 -9.36 1.36
CA GLY A 35 10.45 -8.22 2.25
C GLY A 35 11.34 -7.14 1.65
N GLU A 36 11.72 -7.24 0.38
CA GLU A 36 12.52 -6.22 -0.30
C GLU A 36 11.69 -4.98 -0.57
N LEU A 37 12.26 -3.79 -0.32
CA LEU A 37 11.59 -2.53 -0.60
C LEU A 37 11.54 -2.29 -2.12
N MET A 38 10.32 -2.22 -2.66
CA MET A 38 10.09 -1.97 -4.08
C MET A 38 9.81 -0.49 -4.34
N MET A 39 9.00 0.15 -3.48
CA MET A 39 8.63 1.56 -3.58
C MET A 39 8.32 2.17 -2.21
N GLU A 40 8.49 3.48 -2.09
CA GLU A 40 8.09 4.27 -0.92
C GLU A 40 7.26 5.48 -1.37
N SER A 41 6.23 5.82 -0.61
CA SER A 41 5.34 6.95 -0.85
C SER A 41 4.74 7.44 0.47
N THR A 42 3.74 8.31 0.43
CA THR A 42 2.95 8.73 1.59
C THR A 42 1.50 8.27 1.48
N THR A 43 0.75 8.30 2.57
CA THR A 43 -0.70 8.08 2.55
C THR A 43 -1.42 9.25 1.88
N ASN A 44 -2.69 9.04 1.50
CA ASN A 44 -3.57 10.00 0.83
C ASN A 44 -3.13 10.40 -0.59
N VAL A 45 -2.17 9.67 -1.17
CA VAL A 45 -1.81 9.76 -2.58
C VAL A 45 -2.08 8.44 -3.30
N LYS A 46 -2.22 8.54 -4.63
CA LYS A 46 -2.23 7.37 -5.51
C LYS A 46 -0.79 7.01 -5.83
N VAL A 47 -0.35 5.86 -5.32
CA VAL A 47 0.98 5.33 -5.61
C VAL A 47 0.95 4.63 -6.97
N ASP A 48 1.71 5.13 -7.95
CA ASP A 48 1.81 4.49 -9.28
C ASP A 48 2.65 3.21 -9.19
N ALA A 49 1.97 2.08 -9.29
CA ALA A 49 2.51 0.73 -9.29
C ALA A 49 2.58 0.13 -10.71
N ALA A 50 2.53 0.93 -11.78
CA ALA A 50 2.70 0.43 -13.16
C ALA A 50 4.04 -0.26 -13.39
N SER A 51 5.10 0.21 -12.74
CA SER A 51 6.45 -0.32 -12.89
C SER A 51 6.64 -1.69 -12.22
N LEU A 52 5.71 -2.09 -11.34
CA LEU A 52 5.77 -3.39 -10.68
C LEU A 52 5.32 -4.50 -11.64
N HIS A 53 6.08 -5.59 -11.66
CA HIS A 53 5.70 -6.81 -12.34
C HIS A 53 4.42 -7.40 -11.74
N SER A 54 3.71 -8.24 -12.50
CA SER A 54 2.57 -8.99 -11.97
C SER A 54 3.04 -9.91 -10.85
N GLY A 55 2.35 -9.89 -9.71
CA GLY A 55 2.81 -10.57 -8.50
C GLY A 55 2.05 -10.17 -7.25
N LEU A 56 2.40 -10.80 -6.12
CA LEU A 56 1.91 -10.44 -4.80
C LEU A 56 2.89 -9.45 -4.15
N TYR A 57 2.33 -8.43 -3.50
CA TYR A 57 3.09 -7.40 -2.81
C TYR A 57 2.47 -7.09 -1.45
N LEU A 58 3.30 -6.57 -0.56
CA LEU A 58 2.89 -6.12 0.77
C LEU A 58 2.97 -4.59 0.85
N ILE A 59 2.01 -3.98 1.50
CA ILE A 59 1.98 -2.56 1.83
C ILE A 59 2.22 -2.46 3.33
N GLN A 60 3.35 -1.89 3.71
CA GLN A 60 3.65 -1.59 5.10
C GLN A 60 3.20 -0.18 5.43
N LEU A 61 2.32 -0.10 6.43
CA LEU A 61 1.86 1.13 7.03
C LEU A 61 2.82 1.59 8.14
N PRO A 62 2.79 2.88 8.53
CA PRO A 62 3.68 3.42 9.56
C PRO A 62 3.49 2.79 10.94
N ASP A 63 2.29 2.28 11.22
CA ASP A 63 1.96 1.57 12.46
C ASP A 63 2.43 0.10 12.47
N GLY A 64 3.13 -0.33 11.42
CA GLY A 64 3.65 -1.69 11.27
C GLY A 64 2.63 -2.68 10.71
N ARG A 65 1.37 -2.29 10.46
CA ARG A 65 0.40 -3.16 9.80
C ARG A 65 0.85 -3.45 8.37
N LEU A 66 0.62 -4.70 7.95
CA LEU A 66 0.88 -5.16 6.59
C LEU A 66 -0.45 -5.45 5.89
N LEU A 67 -0.66 -4.82 4.74
CA LEU A 67 -1.75 -5.12 3.83
C LEU A 67 -1.18 -5.82 2.59
N LYS A 68 -2.00 -6.59 1.88
CA LYS A 68 -1.56 -7.28 0.66
C LYS A 68 -2.30 -6.75 -0.55
N PHE A 69 -1.62 -6.68 -1.68
CA PHE A 69 -2.29 -6.48 -2.97
C PHE A 69 -1.67 -7.38 -4.04
N VAL A 70 -2.48 -7.73 -5.04
CA VAL A 70 -2.06 -8.53 -6.18
C VAL A 70 -2.01 -7.63 -7.40
N LYS A 71 -0.83 -7.47 -7.99
CA LYS A 71 -0.66 -6.85 -9.31
C LYS A 71 -0.93 -7.91 -10.37
N ARG A 72 -1.88 -7.63 -11.28
CA ARG A 72 -2.10 -8.42 -12.48
C ARG A 72 -1.52 -7.72 -13.69
#